data_AF-A0A1Y4H866-F1
#
_entry.id   AF-A0A1Y4H866-F1
#
_cell.length_a   1.000
_cell.length_b   1.000
_cell.length_c   1.000
_cell.angle_alpha   90.00
_cell.angle_beta   90.00
_cell.angle_gamma   90.00
#
_symmetry.space_group_name_H-M   'P 1'
#
loop_
_entity.id
_entity.type
_entity.pdbx_description
1 polymer ?
#
loop_
_entity_poly.entity_id
_entity_poly.type
_entity_poly.pdbx_seq_one_letter_code
_entity_poly.pdbx_strand_id
1 'polypeptide(L)'
;MHLIFSERKLLPEPDIKRATRSVLYDETGKRVRTKKEITGEDGQIRKGCTVIKKGEVYESHLFTVKDDKFKSEPFLREVKEIYTDLINRHISDPEQQLKVFDKNSVYLPTKKIGKNNPKAAEIEADNAARQEWNRTADMALLSGISEAKILEVKQTEIHEKASQSIKSKGWLPNLFRRIVAKAKDFLQNLIREKDMPPKPTLDIDMAEFRYMRNLMIKVQDKAREIKTLQDKVLPQLKQQLADTKGLFKGKERKALEVKIKET
;
A
#
# COMPACT_ATOMS: atom_id res chain seq x y z
N MET A 1 13.15 -13.38 -9.71
CA MET A 1 13.62 -14.47 -10.59
C MET A 1 12.92 -15.77 -10.25
N HIS A 2 12.55 -16.55 -11.25
CA HIS A 2 11.97 -17.89 -11.07
C HIS A 2 12.97 -18.91 -11.62
N LEU A 3 13.49 -19.78 -10.76
CA LEU A 3 14.40 -20.87 -11.14
C LEU A 3 13.57 -22.13 -11.43
N ILE A 4 13.77 -22.74 -12.59
CA ILE A 4 13.11 -23.98 -13.00
C ILE A 4 14.16 -25.09 -13.01
N PHE A 5 13.94 -26.13 -12.21
CA PHE A 5 14.84 -27.28 -12.13
C PHE A 5 14.20 -28.51 -12.77
N SER A 6 15.02 -29.32 -13.45
CA SER A 6 14.63 -30.67 -13.85
C SER A 6 14.62 -31.59 -12.62
N GLU A 7 13.48 -31.67 -11.94
CA GLU A 7 13.28 -32.54 -10.75
C GLU A 7 13.38 -34.04 -11.06
N ARG A 8 13.42 -34.41 -12.35
CA ARG A 8 13.47 -35.78 -12.85
C ARG A 8 14.58 -35.94 -13.86
N LYS A 9 15.21 -37.11 -13.87
CA LYS A 9 16.19 -37.50 -14.87
C LYS A 9 15.55 -38.48 -15.84
N LEU A 10 16.05 -38.52 -17.07
CA LEU A 10 15.67 -39.54 -18.04
C LEU A 10 16.15 -40.90 -17.52
N LEU A 11 15.28 -41.91 -17.58
CA LEU A 11 15.70 -43.28 -17.29
C LEU A 11 16.61 -43.79 -18.41
N PRO A 12 17.69 -44.54 -18.10
CA PRO A 12 18.57 -45.11 -19.12
C PRO A 12 17.82 -46.09 -20.02
N GLU A 13 16.84 -46.80 -19.47
CA GLU A 13 15.90 -47.64 -20.21
C GLU A 13 14.47 -47.22 -19.85
N PRO A 14 13.61 -46.90 -20.84
CA PRO A 14 12.24 -46.51 -20.59
C PRO A 14 11.42 -47.73 -20.15
N ASP A 15 10.66 -47.60 -19.05
CA ASP A 15 9.71 -48.62 -18.64
C ASP A 15 8.45 -48.50 -19.50
N ILE A 16 8.35 -49.37 -20.51
CA ILE A 16 7.29 -49.38 -21.51
C ILE A 16 6.41 -50.61 -21.27
N LYS A 17 5.20 -50.39 -20.75
CA LYS A 17 4.23 -51.48 -20.57
C LYS A 17 3.48 -51.73 -21.86
N ARG A 18 3.70 -52.93 -22.42
CA ARG A 18 3.03 -53.43 -23.62
C ARG A 18 1.86 -54.32 -23.23
N ALA A 19 0.75 -54.16 -23.92
CA ALA A 19 -0.45 -54.97 -23.71
C ALA A 19 -0.20 -56.43 -24.17
N THR A 20 -0.13 -57.38 -23.23
CA THR A 20 -0.04 -58.82 -23.55
C THR A 20 -1.31 -59.40 -24.17
N ARG A 21 -2.46 -58.74 -23.91
CA ARG A 21 -3.77 -59.02 -24.50
C ARG A 21 -4.49 -57.69 -24.75
N SER A 22 -5.49 -57.67 -25.64
CA SER A 22 -6.28 -56.45 -25.87
C SER A 22 -6.90 -55.94 -24.57
N VAL A 23 -6.68 -54.67 -24.24
CA VAL A 23 -7.22 -54.00 -23.06
C VAL A 23 -8.28 -53.01 -23.51
N LEU A 24 -9.44 -53.03 -22.84
CA LEU A 24 -10.61 -52.23 -23.20
C LEU A 24 -10.90 -51.26 -22.06
N TYR A 25 -11.19 -50.00 -22.40
CA TYR A 25 -11.58 -48.95 -21.46
C TYR A 25 -12.94 -48.36 -21.85
N ASP A 26 -13.80 -48.16 -20.85
CA ASP A 26 -15.07 -47.45 -21.02
C ASP A 26 -14.87 -45.92 -21.13
N GLU A 27 -15.97 -45.20 -21.31
CA GLU A 27 -16.02 -43.73 -21.42
C GLU A 27 -15.50 -43.01 -20.16
N THR A 28 -15.43 -43.72 -19.01
CA THR A 28 -14.92 -43.19 -17.74
C THR A 28 -13.45 -43.55 -17.48
N GLY A 29 -12.81 -44.29 -18.40
CA GLY A 29 -11.44 -44.76 -18.26
C GLY A 29 -11.27 -45.99 -17.35
N LYS A 30 -12.36 -46.69 -16.99
CA LYS A 30 -12.29 -47.94 -16.24
C LYS A 30 -12.06 -49.12 -17.18
N ARG A 31 -11.30 -50.11 -16.71
CA ARG A 31 -10.99 -51.30 -17.48
C ARG A 31 -12.20 -52.23 -17.57
N VAL A 32 -12.55 -52.57 -18.80
CA VAL A 32 -13.69 -53.43 -19.15
C VAL A 32 -13.20 -54.81 -19.60
N ARG A 33 -13.99 -55.85 -19.30
CA ARG A 33 -13.65 -57.24 -19.65
C ARG A 33 -14.05 -57.61 -21.07
N THR A 34 -15.15 -57.05 -21.56
CA THR A 34 -15.80 -57.53 -22.79
C THR A 34 -15.98 -56.42 -23.82
N LYS A 35 -15.72 -56.72 -25.10
CA LYS A 35 -15.88 -55.76 -26.20
C LYS A 35 -17.34 -55.30 -26.38
N LYS A 36 -18.31 -56.13 -25.99
CA LYS A 36 -19.74 -55.80 -26.05
C LYS A 36 -20.12 -54.55 -25.24
N GLU A 37 -19.43 -54.31 -24.13
CA GLU A 37 -19.72 -53.18 -23.23
C GLU A 37 -19.29 -51.82 -23.81
N ILE A 38 -18.33 -51.81 -24.73
CA ILE A 38 -17.81 -50.58 -25.37
C ILE A 38 -18.31 -50.39 -26.80
N THR A 39 -19.07 -51.36 -27.32
CA THR A 39 -19.61 -51.33 -28.70
C THR A 39 -21.03 -50.73 -28.65
N GLY A 40 -21.29 -49.74 -29.50
CA GLY A 40 -22.63 -49.17 -29.68
C GLY A 40 -23.55 -50.10 -30.48
N GLU A 41 -24.82 -49.75 -30.58
CA GLU A 41 -25.81 -50.50 -31.38
C GLU A 41 -25.42 -50.58 -32.87
N ASP A 42 -24.64 -49.61 -33.35
CA ASP A 42 -24.11 -49.53 -34.72
C ASP A 42 -22.88 -50.42 -34.99
N GLY A 43 -22.45 -51.24 -34.02
CA GLY A 43 -21.26 -52.11 -34.14
C GLY A 43 -19.91 -51.37 -34.07
N GLN A 44 -19.91 -50.04 -33.93
CA GLN A 44 -18.73 -49.21 -33.74
C GLN A 44 -18.42 -48.97 -32.25
N ILE A 45 -17.16 -48.64 -31.94
CA ILE A 45 -16.75 -48.31 -30.57
C ILE A 45 -17.37 -46.96 -30.18
N ARG A 46 -18.01 -46.90 -29.01
CA ARG A 46 -18.65 -45.67 -28.51
C ARG A 46 -17.62 -44.56 -28.34
N LYS A 47 -18.04 -43.30 -28.61
CA LYS A 47 -17.17 -42.12 -28.50
C LYS A 47 -16.68 -42.00 -27.05
N GLY A 48 -15.36 -42.08 -26.84
CA GLY A 48 -14.73 -42.03 -25.52
C GLY A 48 -14.21 -43.37 -25.00
N CYS A 49 -14.63 -44.50 -25.59
CA CYS A 49 -14.07 -45.81 -25.27
C CYS A 49 -12.74 -46.02 -26.00
N THR A 50 -11.73 -46.56 -25.30
CA THR A 50 -10.38 -46.79 -25.86
C THR A 50 -10.06 -48.28 -25.91
N VAL A 51 -9.58 -48.75 -27.06
CA VAL A 51 -9.15 -50.15 -27.25
C VAL A 51 -7.66 -50.17 -27.54
N ILE A 52 -6.89 -50.79 -26.65
CA ILE A 52 -5.46 -51.01 -26.82
C ILE A 52 -5.27 -52.45 -27.28
N LYS A 53 -4.74 -52.64 -28.49
CA LYS A 53 -4.54 -53.97 -29.06
C LYS A 53 -3.34 -54.66 -28.42
N LYS A 54 -3.30 -55.99 -28.59
CA LYS A 54 -2.14 -56.79 -28.16
C LYS A 54 -0.88 -56.29 -28.87
N GLY A 55 0.17 -56.00 -28.10
CA GLY A 55 1.45 -55.47 -28.58
C GLY A 55 1.56 -53.94 -28.57
N GLU A 56 0.45 -53.22 -28.43
CA GLU A 56 0.45 -51.76 -28.31
C GLU A 56 0.91 -51.33 -26.90
N VAL A 57 1.58 -50.18 -26.85
CA VAL A 57 2.05 -49.57 -25.60
C VAL A 57 0.89 -48.83 -24.97
N TYR A 58 0.58 -49.15 -23.71
CA TYR A 58 -0.48 -48.45 -22.97
C TYR A 58 0.04 -47.51 -21.90
N GLU A 59 1.28 -47.70 -21.44
CA GLU A 59 1.91 -46.84 -20.44
C GLU A 59 3.41 -46.77 -20.73
N SER A 60 3.97 -45.56 -20.64
CA SER A 60 5.41 -45.34 -20.77
C SER A 60 5.89 -44.43 -19.64
N HIS A 61 6.85 -44.92 -18.85
CA HIS A 61 7.54 -44.14 -17.84
C HIS A 61 8.96 -43.86 -18.33
N LEU A 62 9.19 -42.63 -18.81
CA LEU A 62 10.48 -42.20 -19.35
C LEU A 62 11.39 -41.54 -18.31
N PHE A 63 10.84 -41.14 -17.17
CA PHE A 63 11.53 -40.32 -16.18
C PHE A 63 11.52 -40.98 -14.81
N THR A 64 12.56 -40.70 -14.02
CA THR A 64 12.63 -41.10 -12.61
C THR A 64 11.52 -40.47 -11.79
N VAL A 65 11.29 -41.02 -10.59
CA VAL A 65 10.53 -40.34 -9.54
C VAL A 65 11.18 -38.98 -9.26
N LYS A 66 10.36 -38.02 -8.84
CA LYS A 66 10.85 -36.69 -8.45
C LYS A 66 11.85 -36.83 -7.31
N ASP A 67 13.02 -36.24 -7.46
CA ASP A 67 14.01 -36.20 -6.38
C ASP A 67 13.55 -35.20 -5.31
N ASP A 68 13.33 -35.70 -4.09
CA ASP A 68 12.85 -34.90 -2.96
C ASP A 68 13.91 -33.92 -2.45
N LYS A 69 15.18 -34.07 -2.84
CA LYS A 69 16.23 -33.09 -2.56
C LYS A 69 15.88 -31.70 -3.09
N PHE A 70 15.23 -31.61 -4.25
CA PHE A 70 14.80 -30.33 -4.84
C PHE A 70 13.69 -29.63 -4.03
N LYS A 71 12.96 -30.38 -3.20
CA LYS A 71 11.94 -29.82 -2.28
C LYS A 71 12.51 -29.43 -0.93
N SER A 72 13.76 -29.82 -0.62
CA SER A 72 14.38 -29.47 0.64
C SER A 72 14.64 -27.97 0.73
N GLU A 73 14.29 -27.35 1.88
CA GLU A 73 14.62 -25.95 2.16
C GLU A 73 16.11 -25.60 2.00
N PRO A 74 17.08 -26.41 2.48
CA PRO A 74 18.49 -26.07 2.33
C PRO A 74 18.91 -25.97 0.86
N PHE A 75 18.47 -26.91 0.01
CA PHE A 75 18.78 -26.88 -1.42
C PHE A 75 18.23 -25.61 -2.09
N LEU A 76 16.98 -25.24 -1.80
CA LEU A 76 16.38 -24.03 -2.37
C LEU A 76 17.06 -22.74 -1.90
N ARG A 77 17.64 -22.75 -0.69
CA ARG A 77 18.40 -21.60 -0.16
C ARG A 77 19.76 -21.49 -0.82
N GLU A 78 20.54 -22.56 -0.79
CA GLU A 78 21.88 -22.63 -1.39
C GLU A 78 21.84 -22.26 -2.86
N VAL A 79 20.93 -22.86 -3.63
CA VAL A 79 20.88 -22.64 -5.07
C VAL A 79 20.48 -21.20 -5.41
N LYS A 80 19.58 -20.58 -4.65
CA LYS A 80 19.22 -19.17 -4.86
C LYS A 80 20.38 -18.23 -4.58
N GLU A 81 21.14 -18.49 -3.52
CA GLU A 81 22.34 -17.71 -3.18
C GLU A 81 23.40 -17.88 -4.28
N ILE A 82 23.72 -19.13 -4.66
CA ILE A 82 24.70 -19.45 -5.71
C ILE A 82 24.37 -18.75 -7.05
N TYR A 83 23.11 -18.82 -7.50
CA TYR A 83 22.73 -18.16 -8.75
C TYR A 83 22.73 -16.65 -8.63
N THR A 84 22.38 -16.08 -7.47
CA THR A 84 22.45 -14.64 -7.25
C THR A 84 23.90 -14.16 -7.32
N ASP A 85 24.83 -14.90 -6.71
CA ASP A 85 26.27 -14.61 -6.77
C ASP A 85 26.82 -14.73 -8.21
N LEU A 86 26.42 -15.76 -8.95
CA LEU A 86 26.78 -15.92 -10.36
C LEU A 86 26.33 -14.75 -11.22
N ILE A 87 25.11 -14.26 -11.01
CA ILE A 87 24.59 -13.10 -11.75
C ILE A 87 25.32 -11.83 -11.33
N ASN A 88 25.56 -11.63 -10.03
CA ASN A 88 26.27 -10.47 -9.51
C ASN A 88 27.72 -10.38 -10.00
N ARG A 89 28.39 -11.52 -10.29
CA ARG A 89 29.71 -11.53 -10.95
C ARG A 89 29.69 -10.91 -12.35
N HIS A 90 28.54 -10.85 -13.01
CA HIS A 90 28.40 -10.29 -14.36
C HIS A 90 27.93 -8.83 -14.35
N ILE A 91 27.71 -8.25 -13.17
CA ILE A 91 27.33 -6.85 -12.98
C ILE A 91 28.57 -6.07 -12.56
N SER A 92 28.95 -5.07 -13.36
CA SER A 92 30.16 -4.26 -13.13
C SER A 92 29.97 -3.26 -11.98
N ASP A 93 28.78 -2.67 -11.86
CA ASP A 93 28.46 -1.69 -10.82
C ASP A 93 28.01 -2.38 -9.52
N PRO A 94 28.70 -2.18 -8.39
CA PRO A 94 28.32 -2.80 -7.11
C PRO A 94 26.92 -2.41 -6.63
N GLU A 95 26.46 -1.19 -6.95
CA GLU A 95 25.14 -0.70 -6.57
C GLU A 95 23.99 -1.40 -7.32
N GLN A 96 24.27 -1.93 -8.52
CA GLN A 96 23.30 -2.64 -9.34
C GLN A 96 23.25 -4.14 -9.02
N GLN A 97 24.12 -4.62 -8.12
CA GLN A 97 24.10 -6.02 -7.71
C GLN A 97 22.77 -6.36 -7.03
N LEU A 98 22.29 -7.55 -7.35
CA LEU A 98 21.04 -8.08 -6.83
C LEU A 98 21.20 -8.39 -5.34
N LYS A 99 20.45 -7.66 -4.51
CA LYS A 99 20.25 -7.95 -3.08
C LYS A 99 19.01 -8.83 -2.84
N VAL A 100 18.64 -9.61 -3.85
CA VAL A 100 17.49 -10.51 -3.77
C VAL A 100 17.84 -11.57 -2.72
N PHE A 101 17.06 -11.66 -1.65
CA PHE A 101 17.24 -12.57 -0.49
C PHE A 101 18.10 -12.09 0.69
N ASP A 102 18.57 -10.82 0.68
CA ASP A 102 19.20 -10.28 1.89
C ASP A 102 18.17 -10.11 3.02
N LYS A 103 18.43 -10.76 4.16
CA LYS A 103 17.61 -10.66 5.37
C LYS A 103 17.64 -9.25 5.96
N ASN A 104 18.73 -8.54 5.71
CA ASN A 104 18.98 -7.18 6.18
C ASN A 104 18.50 -6.12 5.17
N SER A 105 17.79 -6.51 4.12
CA SER A 105 17.18 -5.54 3.19
C SER A 105 16.07 -4.73 3.85
N VAL A 106 15.75 -3.56 3.28
CA VAL A 106 14.63 -2.72 3.73
C VAL A 106 13.28 -3.43 3.59
N TYR A 107 13.17 -4.31 2.60
CA TYR A 107 11.93 -4.93 2.19
C TYR A 107 11.50 -6.12 3.08
N LEU A 108 10.19 -6.36 3.11
CA LEU A 108 9.60 -7.55 3.70
C LEU A 108 9.35 -8.62 2.63
N PRO A 109 9.81 -9.87 2.83
CA PRO A 109 9.62 -10.94 1.87
C PRO A 109 8.18 -11.46 1.89
N THR A 110 7.58 -11.61 0.71
CA THR A 110 6.24 -12.21 0.55
C THR A 110 6.28 -13.74 0.55
N LYS A 111 5.22 -14.37 1.05
CA LYS A 111 5.07 -15.83 1.06
C LYS A 111 4.40 -16.32 -0.22
N LYS A 112 4.87 -17.42 -0.79
CA LYS A 112 4.23 -18.06 -1.96
C LYS A 112 2.93 -18.74 -1.55
N ILE A 113 1.88 -18.54 -2.35
CA ILE A 113 0.58 -19.20 -2.17
C ILE A 113 0.50 -20.39 -3.13
N GLY A 114 0.24 -21.59 -2.61
CA GLY A 114 0.04 -22.80 -3.40
C GLY A 114 -1.42 -22.93 -3.88
N LYS A 115 -1.64 -23.65 -5.00
CA LYS A 115 -2.94 -23.75 -5.68
C LYS A 115 -4.10 -24.30 -4.82
N ASN A 116 -3.79 -25.16 -3.84
CA ASN A 116 -4.79 -25.79 -2.95
C ASN A 116 -4.52 -25.52 -1.47
N ASN A 117 -3.95 -24.36 -1.12
CA ASN A 117 -3.61 -24.06 0.27
C ASN A 117 -4.85 -23.60 1.07
N PRO A 118 -5.26 -24.29 2.15
CA PRO A 118 -6.42 -23.89 2.94
C PRO A 118 -6.25 -22.51 3.61
N LYS A 119 -5.02 -22.04 3.81
CA LYS A 119 -4.71 -20.72 4.38
C LYS A 119 -4.39 -19.66 3.33
N ALA A 120 -4.82 -19.84 2.07
CA ALA A 120 -4.49 -18.93 0.98
C ALA A 120 -4.91 -17.47 1.28
N ALA A 121 -6.15 -17.26 1.73
CA ALA A 121 -6.69 -15.93 2.03
C ALA A 121 -5.94 -15.22 3.17
N GLU A 122 -5.53 -15.96 4.21
CA GLU A 122 -4.72 -15.40 5.30
C GLU A 122 -3.35 -14.96 4.80
N ILE A 123 -2.69 -15.79 4.00
CA ILE A 123 -1.37 -15.48 3.43
C ILE A 123 -1.45 -14.30 2.46
N GLU A 124 -2.53 -14.21 1.69
CA GLU A 124 -2.78 -13.10 0.77
C GLU A 124 -2.93 -11.77 1.50
N ALA A 125 -3.75 -11.73 2.56
CA ALA A 125 -3.89 -10.54 3.40
C ALA A 125 -2.58 -10.12 4.08
N ASP A 126 -1.82 -11.11 4.55
CA ASP A 126 -0.48 -10.91 5.11
C ASP A 126 0.50 -10.34 4.08
N ASN A 127 0.46 -10.86 2.85
CA ASN A 127 1.29 -10.40 1.75
C ASN A 127 0.91 -8.98 1.31
N ALA A 128 -0.37 -8.63 1.30
CA ALA A 128 -0.83 -7.28 1.02
C ALA A 128 -0.24 -6.28 2.02
N ALA A 129 -0.22 -6.61 3.32
CA ALA A 129 0.41 -5.76 4.33
C ALA A 129 1.94 -5.60 4.10
N ARG A 130 2.63 -6.68 3.69
CA ARG A 130 4.06 -6.63 3.36
C ARG A 130 4.33 -5.78 2.10
N GLN A 131 3.49 -5.90 1.08
CA GLN A 131 3.59 -5.09 -0.13
C GLN A 131 3.37 -3.61 0.16
N GLU A 132 2.43 -3.28 1.04
CA GLU A 132 2.15 -1.91 1.41
C GLU A 132 3.30 -1.26 2.20
N TRP A 133 3.95 -2.03 3.08
CA TRP A 133 5.22 -1.61 3.69
C TRP A 133 6.30 -1.37 2.62
N ASN A 134 6.48 -2.31 1.68
CA ASN A 134 7.50 -2.18 0.64
C ASN A 134 7.28 -0.92 -0.22
N ARG A 135 6.04 -0.63 -0.61
CA ARG A 135 5.70 0.62 -1.31
C ARG A 135 6.03 1.86 -0.50
N THR A 136 5.77 1.83 0.81
CA THR A 136 6.06 2.97 1.70
C THR A 136 7.56 3.15 1.90
N ALA A 137 8.32 2.05 1.96
CA ALA A 137 9.77 2.08 1.97
C ALA A 137 10.34 2.67 0.67
N ASP A 138 9.79 2.33 -0.49
CA ASP A 138 10.18 2.96 -1.76
C ASP A 138 9.93 4.47 -1.74
N MET A 139 8.76 4.90 -1.25
CA MET A 139 8.46 6.33 -1.08
C MET A 139 9.44 7.01 -0.12
N ALA A 140 9.80 6.37 0.99
CA ALA A 140 10.78 6.89 1.94
C ALA A 140 12.16 7.09 1.31
N LEU A 141 12.60 6.12 0.50
CA LEU A 141 13.86 6.21 -0.24
C LEU A 141 13.81 7.37 -1.26
N LEU A 142 12.70 7.54 -1.98
CA LEU A 142 12.50 8.64 -2.93
C LEU A 142 12.48 10.01 -2.25
N SER A 143 11.87 10.12 -1.06
CA SER A 143 11.88 11.34 -0.23
C SER A 143 13.25 11.61 0.44
N GLY A 144 14.28 10.81 0.17
CA GLY A 144 15.64 11.02 0.68
C GLY A 144 15.87 10.59 2.12
N ILE A 145 15.01 9.73 2.68
CA ILE A 145 15.26 9.09 3.97
C ILE A 145 16.37 8.04 3.78
N SER A 146 17.38 8.05 4.65
CA SER A 146 18.50 7.12 4.55
C SER A 146 18.06 5.66 4.78
N GLU A 147 18.65 4.73 4.03
CA GLU A 147 18.37 3.29 4.14
C GLU A 147 18.52 2.78 5.58
N ALA A 148 19.59 3.20 6.26
CA ALA A 148 19.86 2.85 7.66
C ALA A 148 18.69 3.23 8.59
N LYS A 149 18.05 4.38 8.36
CA LYS A 149 16.93 4.79 9.20
C LYS A 149 15.70 3.92 8.98
N ILE A 150 15.43 3.54 7.73
CA ILE A 150 14.31 2.63 7.42
C ILE A 150 14.57 1.24 8.01
N LEU A 151 15.82 0.78 8.01
CA LEU A 151 16.23 -0.47 8.65
C LEU A 151 16.05 -0.44 10.17
N GLU A 152 16.42 0.65 10.84
CA GLU A 152 16.14 0.84 12.28
C GLU A 152 14.63 0.73 12.57
N VAL A 153 13.79 1.42 11.78
CA VAL A 153 12.33 1.35 11.93
C VAL A 153 11.83 -0.07 11.70
N LYS A 154 12.33 -0.77 10.67
CA LYS A 154 11.97 -2.17 10.44
C LYS A 154 12.33 -3.06 11.63
N GLN A 155 13.52 -2.88 12.21
CA GLN A 155 13.98 -3.70 13.33
C GLN A 155 13.16 -3.45 14.60
N THR A 156 12.97 -2.18 14.96
CA THR A 156 12.27 -1.76 16.18
C THR A 156 10.76 -1.96 16.07
N GLU A 157 10.13 -1.46 15.00
CA GLU A 157 8.68 -1.43 14.87
C GLU A 157 8.10 -2.75 14.39
N ILE A 158 8.84 -3.53 13.60
CA ILE A 158 8.34 -4.79 13.02
C ILE A 158 8.97 -5.99 13.74
N HIS A 159 10.29 -6.15 13.69
CA HIS A 159 10.92 -7.39 14.18
C HIS A 159 10.76 -7.56 15.69
N GLU A 160 11.14 -6.57 16.49
CA GLU A 160 11.06 -6.64 17.95
C GLU A 160 9.61 -6.78 18.44
N LYS A 161 8.70 -5.92 17.94
CA LYS A 161 7.28 -5.98 18.32
C LYS A 161 6.61 -7.27 17.87
N ALA A 162 6.95 -7.79 16.70
CA ALA A 162 6.44 -9.10 16.26
C ALA A 162 6.99 -10.21 17.15
N SER A 163 8.28 -10.22 17.47
CA SER A 163 8.89 -11.21 18.38
C SER A 163 8.26 -11.17 19.77
N GLN A 164 8.02 -9.98 20.33
CA GLN A 164 7.33 -9.82 21.62
C GLN A 164 5.87 -10.29 21.55
N SER A 165 5.16 -9.97 20.47
CA SER A 165 3.79 -10.43 20.25
C SER A 165 3.71 -11.96 20.17
N ILE A 166 4.66 -12.59 19.48
CA ILE A 166 4.72 -14.05 19.36
C ILE A 166 5.02 -14.69 20.71
N LYS A 167 5.98 -14.14 21.48
CA LYS A 167 6.31 -14.63 22.82
C LYS A 167 5.13 -14.55 23.80
N SER A 168 4.31 -13.51 23.71
CA SER A 168 3.21 -13.26 24.66
C SER A 168 1.88 -13.91 24.28
N LYS A 169 1.51 -13.90 22.99
CA LYS A 169 0.18 -14.31 22.52
C LYS A 169 0.21 -15.43 21.46
N GLY A 170 1.39 -15.91 21.11
CA GLY A 170 1.57 -16.85 20.01
C GLY A 170 1.41 -16.19 18.63
N TRP A 171 1.36 -17.02 17.59
CA TRP A 171 1.23 -16.54 16.21
C TRP A 171 -0.23 -16.27 15.84
N LEU A 172 -0.56 -15.01 15.62
CA LEU A 172 -1.89 -14.55 15.18
C LEU A 172 -1.75 -13.64 13.95
N PRO A 173 -2.29 -14.02 12.77
CA PRO A 173 -2.15 -13.24 11.54
C PRO A 173 -2.66 -11.79 11.65
N ASN A 174 -3.74 -11.57 12.40
CA ASN A 174 -4.31 -10.23 12.61
C ASN A 174 -3.34 -9.29 13.35
N LEU A 175 -2.57 -9.83 14.30
CA LEU A 175 -1.63 -9.04 15.08
C LEU A 175 -0.43 -8.61 14.23
N PHE A 176 0.11 -9.53 13.42
CA PHE A 176 1.21 -9.20 12.51
C PHE A 176 0.82 -8.07 11.55
N ARG A 177 -0.35 -8.17 10.91
CA ARG A 177 -0.87 -7.13 10.01
C ARG A 177 -1.00 -5.78 10.71
N ARG A 178 -1.49 -5.75 11.95
CA ARG A 178 -1.60 -4.51 12.73
C ARG A 178 -0.24 -3.92 13.10
N ILE A 179 0.75 -4.75 13.39
CA ILE A 179 2.12 -4.29 13.67
C ILE A 179 2.72 -3.65 12.42
N VAL A 180 2.60 -4.31 11.27
CA VAL A 180 3.09 -3.77 9.99
C VAL A 180 2.36 -2.48 9.60
N ALA A 181 1.05 -2.40 9.81
CA ALA A 181 0.28 -1.18 9.57
C ALA A 181 0.76 0.00 10.44
N LYS A 182 1.03 -0.24 11.74
CA LYS A 182 1.59 0.81 12.61
C LYS A 182 2.99 1.24 12.18
N ALA A 183 3.84 0.30 11.78
CA ALA A 183 5.17 0.61 11.28
C ALA A 183 5.08 1.46 9.99
N LYS A 184 4.16 1.10 9.08
CA LYS A 184 3.85 1.88 7.88
C LYS A 184 3.45 3.31 8.24
N ASP A 185 2.50 3.50 9.16
CA ASP A 185 2.04 4.83 9.57
C ASP A 185 3.19 5.66 10.15
N PHE A 186 4.08 5.04 10.94
CA PHE A 186 5.26 5.68 11.47
C PHE A 186 6.20 6.16 10.35
N LEU A 187 6.48 5.30 9.36
CA LEU A 187 7.33 5.66 8.23
C LEU A 187 6.69 6.76 7.36
N GLN A 188 5.37 6.74 7.19
CA GLN A 188 4.64 7.82 6.50
C GLN A 188 4.73 9.17 7.22
N ASN A 189 4.70 9.16 8.56
CA ASN A 189 4.89 10.39 9.33
C ASN A 189 6.30 10.95 9.16
N LEU A 190 7.33 10.09 9.14
CA LEU A 190 8.70 10.52 8.85
C LEU A 190 8.85 11.15 7.46
N ILE A 191 8.18 10.59 6.46
CA ILE A 191 8.13 11.17 5.10
C ILE A 191 7.50 12.57 5.15
N ARG A 192 6.34 12.70 5.80
CA ARG A 192 5.64 13.99 5.94
C ARG A 192 6.47 15.05 6.67
N GLU A 193 7.24 14.65 7.68
CA GLU A 193 8.12 15.57 8.40
C GLU A 193 9.24 16.13 7.52
N LYS A 194 9.75 15.32 6.59
CA LYS A 194 10.78 15.74 5.63
C LYS A 194 10.21 16.60 4.50
N ASP A 195 9.02 16.27 4.03
CA ASP A 195 8.34 17.00 2.96
C ASP A 195 7.65 18.30 3.44
N MET A 196 7.59 18.54 4.76
CA MET A 196 7.03 19.78 5.29
C MET A 196 7.92 20.97 4.91
N PRO A 197 7.37 22.02 4.26
CA PRO A 197 8.12 23.24 4.05
C PRO A 197 8.56 23.82 5.41
N PRO A 198 9.74 24.46 5.48
CA PRO A 198 10.21 25.06 6.71
C PRO A 198 9.12 25.99 7.24
N LYS A 199 8.86 25.89 8.55
CA LYS A 199 7.84 26.71 9.21
C LYS A 199 8.07 28.17 8.82
N PRO A 200 7.08 28.87 8.25
CA PRO A 200 7.27 30.24 7.80
C PRO A 200 7.70 31.09 9.00
N THR A 201 8.90 31.63 8.92
CA THR A 201 9.40 32.63 9.87
C THR A 201 8.85 33.98 9.42
N LEU A 202 7.99 34.57 10.25
CA LEU A 202 7.54 35.94 10.04
C LEU A 202 8.74 36.86 10.32
N ASP A 203 9.39 37.33 9.26
CA ASP A 203 10.39 38.40 9.32
C ASP A 203 9.67 39.75 9.42
N ILE A 204 8.92 39.93 10.50
CA ILE A 204 8.16 41.15 10.78
C ILE A 204 8.66 41.66 12.12
N ASP A 205 9.11 42.91 12.15
CA ASP A 205 9.39 43.57 13.42
C ASP A 205 8.09 43.65 14.24
N MET A 206 8.05 42.85 15.31
CA MET A 206 6.91 42.77 16.21
C MET A 206 6.60 44.12 16.88
N ALA A 207 7.58 45.02 16.99
CA ALA A 207 7.38 46.37 17.50
C ALA A 207 6.59 47.21 16.48
N GLU A 208 6.98 47.18 15.20
CA GLU A 208 6.27 47.87 14.12
C GLU A 208 4.84 47.34 13.95
N PHE A 209 4.64 46.01 14.00
CA PHE A 209 3.29 45.43 13.93
C PHE A 209 2.39 45.92 15.07
N ARG A 210 2.91 45.95 16.30
CA ARG A 210 2.15 46.45 17.47
C ARG A 210 1.83 47.94 17.32
N TYR A 211 2.78 48.73 16.83
CA TYR A 211 2.59 50.15 16.57
C TYR A 211 1.50 50.39 15.51
N MET A 212 1.61 49.70 14.36
CA MET A 212 0.63 49.79 13.27
C MET A 212 -0.76 49.31 13.69
N ARG A 213 -0.84 48.25 14.50
CA ARG A 213 -2.11 47.77 15.06
C ARG A 213 -2.77 48.83 15.96
N ASN A 214 -2.00 49.48 16.82
CA ASN A 214 -2.52 50.52 17.70
C ASN A 214 -2.98 51.75 16.91
N LEU A 215 -2.26 52.12 15.86
CA LEU A 215 -2.70 53.17 14.93
C LEU A 215 -4.00 52.81 14.23
N MET A 216 -4.12 51.57 13.72
CA MET A 216 -5.34 51.10 13.06
C MET A 216 -6.55 51.16 14.00
N ILE A 217 -6.40 50.74 15.26
CA ILE A 217 -7.48 50.81 16.26
C ILE A 217 -7.91 52.26 16.47
N LYS A 218 -6.96 53.19 16.67
CA LYS A 218 -7.26 54.61 16.85
C LYS A 218 -7.99 55.21 15.64
N VAL A 219 -7.56 54.87 14.43
CA VAL A 219 -8.22 55.32 13.19
C VAL A 219 -9.64 54.75 13.09
N GLN A 220 -9.85 53.48 13.44
CA GLN A 220 -11.17 52.86 13.44
C GLN A 220 -12.11 53.50 14.46
N ASP A 221 -11.63 53.80 15.66
CA ASP A 221 -12.45 54.47 16.69
C ASP A 221 -12.84 55.88 16.26
N LYS A 222 -11.91 56.65 15.69
CA LYS A 222 -12.20 57.97 15.13
C LYS A 222 -13.17 57.90 13.95
N ALA A 223 -13.03 56.91 13.07
CA ALA A 223 -13.97 56.69 11.97
C ALA A 223 -15.38 56.34 12.47
N ARG A 224 -15.49 55.56 13.57
CA ARG A 224 -16.79 55.29 14.21
C ARG A 224 -17.39 56.56 14.80
N GLU A 225 -16.60 57.39 15.49
CA GLU A 225 -17.06 58.68 16.03
C GLU A 225 -17.61 59.57 14.91
N ILE A 226 -16.85 59.77 13.82
CA ILE A 226 -17.28 60.56 12.67
C ILE A 226 -18.58 60.00 12.09
N LYS A 227 -18.67 58.67 11.93
CA LYS A 227 -19.88 58.02 11.43
C LYS A 227 -21.08 58.26 12.34
N THR A 228 -20.91 58.22 13.66
CA THR A 228 -22.00 58.52 14.60
C THR A 228 -22.45 59.98 14.53
N LEU A 229 -21.52 60.92 14.35
CA LEU A 229 -21.84 62.34 14.19
C LEU A 229 -22.62 62.57 12.89
N GLN A 230 -22.18 61.96 11.77
CA GLN A 230 -22.81 62.08 10.46
C GLN A 230 -24.17 61.40 10.38
N ASP A 231 -24.30 60.17 10.87
CA ASP A 231 -25.51 59.35 10.63
C ASP A 231 -26.60 59.57 11.69
N LYS A 232 -26.25 60.03 12.90
CA LYS A 232 -27.21 60.20 14.01
C LYS A 232 -27.34 61.64 14.47
N VAL A 233 -26.24 62.29 14.83
CA VAL A 233 -26.28 63.60 15.52
C VAL A 233 -26.66 64.72 14.55
N LEU A 234 -26.01 64.82 13.40
CA LEU A 234 -26.30 65.83 12.38
C LEU A 234 -27.76 65.78 11.87
N PRO A 235 -28.32 64.61 11.52
CA PRO A 235 -29.72 64.48 11.12
C PRO A 235 -30.70 64.88 12.23
N GLN A 236 -30.44 64.48 13.47
CA GLN A 236 -31.26 64.85 14.63
C GLN A 236 -31.24 66.36 14.87
N LEU A 237 -30.08 67.02 14.80
CA LEU A 237 -29.99 68.47 14.93
C LEU A 237 -30.70 69.21 13.79
N LYS A 238 -30.59 68.73 12.56
CA LYS A 238 -31.33 69.27 11.40
C LYS A 238 -32.84 69.10 11.56
N GLN A 239 -33.28 67.97 12.11
CA GLN A 239 -34.69 67.72 12.39
C GLN A 239 -35.22 68.63 13.52
N GLN A 240 -34.47 68.78 14.61
CA GLN A 240 -34.79 69.75 15.68
C GLN A 240 -34.86 71.20 15.18
N LEU A 241 -33.99 71.58 14.24
CA LEU A 241 -34.05 72.88 13.57
C LEU A 241 -35.31 73.02 12.71
N ALA A 242 -35.73 71.96 12.02
CA ALA A 242 -36.95 71.94 11.22
C ALA A 242 -38.24 72.00 12.07
N ASP A 243 -38.25 71.36 13.23
CA ASP A 243 -39.39 71.27 14.15
C ASP A 243 -39.58 72.56 14.97
N THR A 244 -38.51 73.31 15.22
CA THR A 244 -38.57 74.63 15.88
C THR A 244 -39.10 75.70 14.92
N LYS A 245 -40.38 75.63 14.53
CA LYS A 245 -41.08 76.67 13.74
C LYS A 245 -42.02 77.51 14.61
N GLY A 246 -41.68 78.80 14.79
CA GLY A 246 -42.50 79.76 15.52
C GLY A 246 -41.87 81.16 15.61
N LEU A 247 -42.70 82.22 15.64
CA LEU A 247 -42.30 83.63 15.53
C LEU A 247 -41.30 84.09 16.62
N PHE A 248 -41.33 83.46 17.80
CA PHE A 248 -40.49 83.82 18.96
C PHE A 248 -39.26 82.90 19.18
N LYS A 249 -39.00 81.95 18.28
CA LYS A 249 -37.94 80.93 18.42
C LYS A 249 -36.59 81.30 17.79
N GLY A 250 -36.37 82.57 17.46
CA GLY A 250 -35.19 83.04 16.71
C GLY A 250 -33.84 82.80 17.40
N LYS A 251 -33.76 82.90 18.72
CA LYS A 251 -32.53 82.62 19.48
C LYS A 251 -32.16 81.13 19.47
N GLU A 252 -33.14 80.26 19.68
CA GLU A 252 -32.95 78.80 19.70
C GLU A 252 -32.52 78.27 18.32
N ARG A 253 -33.08 78.80 17.24
CA ARG A 253 -32.67 78.47 15.86
C ARG A 253 -31.22 78.83 15.57
N LYS A 254 -30.80 80.05 15.89
CA LYS A 254 -29.40 80.47 15.70
C LYS A 254 -28.44 79.59 16.49
N ALA A 255 -28.81 79.19 17.70
CA ALA A 255 -27.99 78.27 18.50
C ALA A 255 -27.90 76.86 17.87
N LEU A 256 -28.98 76.35 17.29
CA LEU A 256 -28.97 75.06 16.57
C LEU A 256 -28.20 75.13 15.25
N GLU A 257 -28.30 76.23 14.49
CA GLU A 257 -27.52 76.45 13.26
C GLU A 257 -26.02 76.53 13.52
N VAL A 258 -25.61 77.18 14.61
CA VAL A 258 -24.20 77.22 15.04
C VAL A 258 -23.72 75.82 15.41
N LYS A 259 -24.50 75.08 16.21
CA LYS A 259 -24.16 73.69 16.58
C LYS A 259 -24.03 72.77 15.37
N ILE A 260 -24.88 72.91 14.35
CA ILE A 260 -24.79 72.12 13.10
C ILE A 260 -23.53 72.47 12.29
N LYS A 261 -23.05 73.72 12.35
CA LYS A 261 -21.79 74.10 11.67
C LYS A 261 -20.54 73.65 12.41
N GLU A 262 -20.62 73.50 13.73
CA GLU A 262 -19.52 73.05 14.59
C GLU A 262 -19.40 71.52 14.68
N THR A 263 -20.43 70.78 14.25
CA THR A 263 -20.49 69.30 14.27
C THR A 263 -20.17 68.70 12.91
#